data_AF-A0A060SI42-F1
#
_entry.id   AF-A0A060SI42-F1
#
_cell.length_a   1.000
_cell.length_b   1.000
_cell.length_c   1.000
_cell.angle_alpha   90.00
_cell.angle_beta   90.00
_cell.angle_gamma   90.00
#
_symmetry.space_group_name_H-M   'P 1'
#
loop_
_entity.id
_entity.type
_entity.pdbx_description
1 polymer ?
#
loop_
_entity_poly.entity_id
_entity_poly.type
_entity_poly.pdbx_seq_one_letter_code
_entity_poly.pdbx_strand_id
1 'polypeptide(L)'
;MHVPFQLLGREYYQTPFGERYLVLAPLVVHPLSASLKRILSPKASRRLTSVLSVTGYTAAISVALHYFTHRVAPADPSPPIYSVGPSELDYEYVKYALQEWPWRSWLAYIGLTAIVAWHAAEGMAIVWNTWLRPRLGGMPGTKRSRTTWALAAGVLPVAAGLLSMWKEPLMIFASHADRFKAAFSKNPLYWY
;
A
#
# COMPACT_ATOMS: atom_id res chain seq x y z
N MET A 1 1.90 24.67 -6.64
CA MET A 1 1.40 24.99 -5.29
C MET A 1 0.26 24.02 -4.93
N HIS A 2 0.56 22.79 -4.50
CA HIS A 2 -0.43 21.77 -4.08
C HIS A 2 0.23 20.89 -2.99
N VAL A 3 0.26 21.34 -1.74
CA VAL A 3 0.93 20.66 -0.61
C VAL A 3 0.04 20.34 0.63
N PRO A 4 -1.29 20.57 0.70
CA PRO A 4 -1.99 20.37 1.99
C PRO A 4 -2.10 18.89 2.41
N PHE A 5 -2.22 17.94 1.46
CA PHE A 5 -2.44 16.52 1.80
C PHE A 5 -1.16 15.77 2.19
N GLN A 6 -0.02 16.08 1.56
CA GLN A 6 1.26 15.48 1.95
C GLN A 6 1.72 15.94 3.32
N LEU A 7 1.45 17.20 3.68
CA LEU A 7 1.73 17.74 5.01
C LEU A 7 1.00 16.92 6.08
N LEU A 8 -0.32 16.71 5.94
CA LEU A 8 -1.09 15.88 6.87
C LEU A 8 -0.54 14.45 6.99
N GLY A 9 -0.25 13.79 5.85
CA GLY A 9 0.33 12.44 5.86
C GLY A 9 1.67 12.39 6.59
N ARG A 10 2.55 13.36 6.31
CA ARG A 10 3.90 13.42 6.89
C ARG A 10 3.87 13.77 8.37
N GLU A 11 3.09 14.76 8.75
CA GLU A 11 3.02 15.29 10.13
C GLU A 11 2.30 14.36 11.09
N TYR A 12 1.27 13.64 10.64
CA TYR A 12 0.50 12.76 11.53
C TYR A 12 0.97 11.30 11.46
N TYR A 13 1.30 10.79 10.27
CA TYR A 13 1.56 9.37 10.07
C TYR A 13 3.02 9.01 9.81
N GLN A 14 3.89 9.96 9.47
CA GLN A 14 5.32 9.69 9.23
C GLN A 14 6.24 10.20 10.35
N THR A 15 5.68 10.41 11.54
CA THR A 15 6.48 10.66 12.74
C THR A 15 6.98 9.35 13.35
N PRO A 16 8.03 9.37 14.20
CA PRO A 16 8.50 8.16 14.90
C PRO A 16 7.39 7.44 15.67
N PHE A 17 6.42 8.19 16.20
CA PHE A 17 5.24 7.64 16.86
C PHE A 17 4.18 7.19 15.85
N GLY A 18 3.77 8.07 14.93
CA GLY A 18 2.68 7.82 13.99
C GLY A 18 2.94 6.61 13.10
N GLU A 19 4.14 6.51 12.52
CA GLU A 19 4.46 5.39 11.63
C GLU A 19 4.46 4.07 12.40
N ARG A 20 5.09 4.03 13.58
CA ARG A 20 5.19 2.79 14.37
C ARG A 20 3.85 2.33 14.92
N TYR A 21 3.09 3.23 15.54
CA TYR A 21 1.93 2.85 16.33
C TYR A 21 0.60 3.02 15.61
N LEU A 22 0.48 3.95 14.66
CA LEU A 22 -0.77 4.18 13.93
C LEU A 22 -0.81 3.46 12.58
N VAL A 23 0.35 3.13 12.00
CA VAL A 23 0.45 2.43 10.72
C VAL A 23 0.95 1.00 10.90
N LEU A 24 2.17 0.81 11.39
CA LEU A 24 2.82 -0.50 11.43
C LEU A 24 2.18 -1.44 12.46
N ALA A 25 1.88 -0.96 13.66
CA ALA A 25 1.28 -1.81 14.69
C ALA A 25 -0.08 -2.40 14.24
N PRO A 26 -1.07 -1.62 13.74
CA PRO A 26 -2.30 -2.20 13.20
C PRO A 26 -2.06 -3.12 12.00
N LEU A 27 -1.12 -2.75 11.12
CA LEU A 27 -0.77 -3.54 9.94
C LEU A 27 -0.18 -4.92 10.29
N VAL A 28 0.47 -5.06 11.45
CA VAL A 28 0.97 -6.35 11.96
C VAL A 28 -0.08 -7.08 12.79
N VAL A 29 -0.73 -6.39 13.72
CA VAL A 29 -1.71 -7.00 14.63
C VAL A 29 -2.92 -7.56 13.87
N HIS A 30 -3.39 -6.87 12.82
CA HIS A 30 -4.52 -7.31 12.03
C HIS A 30 -4.30 -8.69 11.38
N PRO A 31 -3.30 -8.92 10.50
CA PRO A 31 -3.06 -10.23 9.91
C PRO A 31 -2.64 -11.27 10.95
N LEU A 32 -1.87 -10.90 11.99
CA LEU A 32 -1.46 -11.84 13.03
C LEU A 32 -2.67 -12.39 13.80
N SER A 33 -3.58 -11.51 14.23
CA SER A 33 -4.81 -11.92 14.92
C SER A 33 -5.71 -12.78 14.04
N ALA A 34 -5.79 -12.49 12.74
CA ALA A 34 -6.53 -13.32 11.79
C ALA A 34 -5.91 -14.71 11.62
N SER A 35 -4.57 -14.80 11.53
CA SER A 35 -3.84 -16.07 11.45
C SER A 35 -3.97 -16.89 12.72
N LEU A 36 -3.80 -16.26 13.89
CA LEU A 36 -3.96 -16.91 15.19
C LEU A 36 -5.40 -17.40 15.37
N LYS A 37 -6.40 -16.59 15.02
CA LYS A 37 -7.80 -17.03 15.03
C LYS A 37 -8.01 -18.24 14.14
N ARG A 38 -7.32 -18.31 12.99
CA ARG A 38 -7.45 -19.46 12.09
C ARG A 38 -6.91 -20.76 12.68
N ILE A 39 -5.82 -20.68 13.44
CA ILE A 39 -5.12 -21.82 14.04
C ILE A 39 -5.79 -22.25 15.36
N LEU A 40 -6.18 -21.29 16.19
CA LEU A 40 -6.59 -21.53 17.58
C LEU A 40 -8.12 -21.58 17.78
N SER A 41 -8.91 -21.09 16.82
CA SER A 41 -10.37 -21.06 16.96
C SER A 41 -10.95 -22.47 16.88
N PRO A 42 -11.83 -22.89 17.81
CA PRO A 42 -12.56 -24.15 17.72
C PRO A 42 -13.57 -24.17 16.56
N LYS A 43 -13.94 -22.99 16.05
CA LYS A 43 -14.82 -22.86 14.87
C LYS A 43 -14.00 -22.91 13.59
N ALA A 44 -14.50 -23.67 12.61
CA ALA A 44 -13.92 -23.76 11.28
C ALA A 44 -13.73 -22.36 10.66
N SER A 45 -12.53 -22.11 10.19
CA SER A 45 -12.19 -20.85 9.51
C SER A 45 -12.70 -20.82 8.08
N ARG A 46 -12.88 -19.62 7.53
CA ARG A 46 -13.26 -19.46 6.12
C ARG A 46 -12.24 -20.12 5.21
N ARG A 47 -12.70 -20.68 4.08
CA ARG A 47 -11.83 -21.31 3.08
C ARG A 47 -10.72 -20.34 2.64
N LEU A 48 -9.51 -20.86 2.46
CA LEU A 48 -8.35 -20.08 1.98
C LEU A 48 -8.60 -19.52 0.56
N THR A 49 -9.45 -20.20 -0.21
CA THR A 49 -9.88 -19.78 -1.55
C THR A 49 -10.98 -18.71 -1.54
N SER A 50 -11.48 -18.31 -0.36
CA SER A 50 -12.43 -17.20 -0.28
C SER A 50 -11.74 -15.90 -0.70
N VAL A 51 -12.48 -15.02 -1.39
CA VAL A 51 -11.96 -13.75 -1.90
C VAL A 51 -11.28 -12.94 -0.80
N LEU A 52 -11.89 -12.85 0.40
CA LEU A 52 -11.28 -12.17 1.54
C LEU A 52 -9.92 -12.76 1.96
N SER A 53 -9.79 -14.10 1.95
CA SER A 53 -8.53 -14.74 2.34
C SER A 53 -7.47 -14.55 1.27
N VAL A 54 -7.82 -14.75 0.00
CA VAL A 54 -6.90 -14.54 -1.12
C VAL A 54 -6.40 -13.09 -1.12
N THR A 55 -7.31 -12.11 -1.09
CA THR A 55 -6.90 -10.70 -1.06
C THR A 55 -6.12 -10.33 0.21
N GLY A 56 -6.40 -10.97 1.35
CA GLY A 56 -5.67 -10.73 2.60
C GLY A 56 -4.21 -11.20 2.53
N TYR A 57 -3.97 -12.42 2.07
CA TYR A 57 -2.59 -12.93 1.91
C TYR A 57 -1.84 -12.18 0.80
N THR A 58 -2.49 -11.91 -0.34
CA THR A 58 -1.86 -11.14 -1.40
C THR A 58 -1.56 -9.71 -0.93
N ALA A 59 -2.47 -9.06 -0.19
CA ALA A 59 -2.21 -7.74 0.41
C ALA A 59 -0.99 -7.78 1.34
N ALA A 60 -0.90 -8.77 2.23
CA ALA A 60 0.22 -8.87 3.16
C ALA A 60 1.59 -8.93 2.44
N ILE A 61 1.69 -9.74 1.39
CA ILE A 61 2.91 -9.85 0.58
C ILE A 61 3.17 -8.53 -0.17
N SER A 62 2.16 -7.99 -0.85
CA SER A 62 2.30 -6.76 -1.63
C SER A 62 2.66 -5.55 -0.76
N VAL A 63 2.09 -5.45 0.44
CA VAL A 63 2.44 -4.39 1.40
C VAL A 63 3.86 -4.56 1.91
N ALA A 64 4.30 -5.79 2.20
CA ALA A 64 5.69 -6.04 2.61
C ALA A 64 6.68 -5.61 1.52
N LEU A 65 6.41 -5.95 0.26
CA LEU A 65 7.23 -5.51 -0.88
C LEU A 65 7.21 -3.99 -1.05
N HIS A 66 6.03 -3.36 -0.93
CA HIS A 66 5.89 -1.90 -1.00
C HIS A 66 6.67 -1.20 0.13
N TYR A 67 6.54 -1.69 1.37
CA TYR A 67 7.27 -1.17 2.52
C TYR A 67 8.78 -1.34 2.34
N PHE A 68 9.23 -2.49 1.84
CA PHE A 68 10.63 -2.70 1.54
C PHE A 68 11.15 -1.68 0.51
N THR A 69 10.46 -1.50 -0.62
CA THR A 69 10.85 -0.56 -1.69
C THR A 69 10.87 0.90 -1.25
N HIS A 70 9.94 1.30 -0.38
CA HIS A 70 9.75 2.72 -0.02
C HIS A 70 10.27 3.11 1.35
N ARG A 71 10.68 2.16 2.19
CA ARG A 71 11.19 2.44 3.54
C ARG A 71 12.51 1.77 3.83
N VAL A 72 12.64 0.48 3.53
CA VAL A 72 13.82 -0.31 3.93
C VAL A 72 14.97 -0.14 2.93
N ALA A 73 14.76 -0.47 1.66
CA ALA A 73 15.78 -0.42 0.61
C ALA A 73 16.43 0.96 0.45
N PRO A 74 15.68 2.09 0.41
CA PRO A 74 16.30 3.42 0.32
C PRO A 74 16.99 3.86 1.62
N ALA A 75 16.66 3.30 2.78
CA ALA A 75 17.32 3.66 4.04
C ALA A 75 18.63 2.89 4.30
N ASP A 76 18.96 1.91 3.45
CA ASP A 76 20.11 1.02 3.66
C ASP A 76 21.45 1.74 3.41
N PRO A 77 22.32 1.87 4.43
CA PRO A 77 23.61 2.55 4.34
C PRO A 77 24.74 1.65 3.83
N SER A 78 24.47 0.42 3.40
CA SER A 78 25.48 -0.52 2.90
C SER A 78 26.34 0.08 1.77
N PRO A 79 27.66 -0.14 1.73
CA PRO A 79 28.51 0.30 0.62
C PRO A 79 28.10 -0.29 -0.74
N PRO A 80 28.20 0.49 -1.84
CA PRO A 80 28.48 1.92 -1.86
C PRO A 80 27.28 2.69 -1.27
N ILE A 81 27.53 3.72 -0.45
CA ILE A 81 26.46 4.41 0.30
C ILE A 81 25.52 5.12 -0.68
N TYR A 82 24.44 4.43 -1.02
CA TYR A 82 23.37 4.95 -1.87
C TYR A 82 22.09 5.25 -1.08
N SER A 83 22.14 5.15 0.26
CA SER A 83 21.02 5.46 1.14
C SER A 83 20.44 6.82 0.80
N VAL A 84 19.16 6.90 0.51
CA VAL A 84 18.41 8.10 0.16
C VAL A 84 17.90 8.74 1.45
N GLY A 85 18.20 10.02 1.66
CA GLY A 85 17.76 10.75 2.84
C GLY A 85 16.24 10.97 2.87
N PRO A 86 15.62 11.26 4.03
CA PRO A 86 14.18 11.52 4.12
C PRO A 86 13.69 12.71 3.27
N SER A 87 14.59 13.65 2.95
CA SER A 87 14.33 14.78 2.05
C SER A 87 14.38 14.42 0.57
N GLU A 88 15.03 13.32 0.23
CA GLU A 88 15.21 12.82 -1.15
C GLU A 88 14.21 11.70 -1.48
N LEU A 89 13.56 11.13 -0.46
CA LEU A 89 12.46 10.18 -0.62
C LEU A 89 11.11 10.91 -0.78
N ASP A 90 10.95 11.60 -1.90
CA ASP A 90 9.76 12.37 -2.26
C ASP A 90 9.06 11.82 -3.52
N TYR A 91 8.25 12.64 -4.21
CA TYR A 91 7.59 12.21 -5.44
C TYR A 91 8.57 11.91 -6.58
N GLU A 92 9.77 12.48 -6.59
CA GLU A 92 10.76 12.18 -7.62
C GLU A 92 11.24 10.73 -7.55
N TYR A 93 11.33 10.14 -6.35
CA TYR A 93 11.62 8.71 -6.19
C TYR A 93 10.55 7.82 -6.86
N VAL A 94 9.28 8.22 -6.74
CA VAL A 94 8.15 7.51 -7.36
C VAL A 94 8.11 7.73 -8.87
N LYS A 95 8.30 8.98 -9.31
CA LYS A 95 8.38 9.34 -10.73
C LYS A 95 9.50 8.59 -11.44
N TYR A 96 10.67 8.48 -10.81
CA TYR A 96 11.81 7.76 -11.35
C TYR A 96 11.43 6.32 -11.69
N ALA A 97 10.82 5.59 -10.75
CA ALA A 97 10.37 4.23 -11.01
C ALA A 97 9.23 4.12 -12.04
N LEU A 98 8.32 5.10 -12.09
CA LEU A 98 7.26 5.14 -13.10
C LEU A 98 7.80 5.36 -14.52
N GLN A 99 8.92 6.05 -14.67
CA GLN A 99 9.54 6.30 -15.97
C GLN A 99 10.53 5.20 -16.38
N GLU A 100 11.35 4.71 -15.44
CA GLU A 100 12.35 3.68 -15.69
C GLU A 100 11.71 2.28 -15.85
N TRP A 101 10.73 1.94 -15.00
CA TRP A 101 10.03 0.65 -15.03
C TRP A 101 8.51 0.83 -15.05
N PRO A 102 7.94 1.41 -16.12
CA PRO A 102 6.55 1.86 -16.15
C PRO A 102 5.57 0.75 -15.81
N TRP A 103 5.60 -0.36 -16.54
CA TRP A 103 4.61 -1.42 -16.35
C TRP A 103 4.69 -2.08 -14.97
N ARG A 104 5.90 -2.23 -14.40
CA ARG A 104 6.11 -2.80 -13.06
C ARG A 104 5.61 -1.87 -11.97
N SER A 105 5.95 -0.60 -12.07
CA SER A 105 5.52 0.43 -11.11
C SER A 105 4.00 0.60 -11.14
N TRP A 106 3.41 0.70 -12.33
CA TRP A 106 1.95 0.76 -12.49
C TRP A 106 1.26 -0.49 -11.90
N LEU A 107 1.76 -1.69 -12.23
CA LEU A 107 1.22 -2.93 -11.68
C LEU A 107 1.35 -3.00 -10.15
N ALA A 108 2.48 -2.58 -9.59
CA ALA A 108 2.73 -2.58 -8.16
C ALA A 108 1.73 -1.67 -7.41
N TYR A 109 1.62 -0.42 -7.84
CA TYR A 109 0.75 0.56 -7.16
C TYR A 109 -0.74 0.28 -7.38
N ILE A 110 -1.17 0.05 -8.63
CA ILE A 110 -2.58 -0.23 -8.93
C ILE A 110 -2.98 -1.57 -8.35
N GLY A 111 -2.13 -2.59 -8.50
CA GLY A 111 -2.37 -3.93 -7.96
C GLY A 111 -2.52 -3.90 -6.45
N LEU A 112 -1.57 -3.32 -5.73
CA LEU A 112 -1.66 -3.16 -4.27
C LEU A 112 -2.95 -2.44 -3.87
N THR A 113 -3.22 -1.30 -4.48
CA THR A 113 -4.41 -0.48 -4.15
C THR A 113 -5.71 -1.25 -4.40
N ALA A 114 -5.81 -1.95 -5.54
CA ALA A 114 -6.97 -2.76 -5.87
C ALA A 114 -7.17 -3.92 -4.89
N ILE A 115 -6.10 -4.64 -4.54
CA ILE A 115 -6.17 -5.77 -3.61
C ILE A 115 -6.61 -5.29 -2.22
N VAL A 116 -6.02 -4.20 -1.71
CA VAL A 116 -6.36 -3.65 -0.39
C VAL A 116 -7.79 -3.11 -0.38
N ALA A 117 -8.19 -2.34 -1.40
CA ALA A 117 -9.55 -1.79 -1.49
C ALA A 117 -10.59 -2.92 -1.56
N TRP A 118 -10.31 -3.99 -2.32
CA TRP A 118 -11.20 -5.15 -2.38
C TRP A 118 -11.25 -5.91 -1.05
N HIS A 119 -10.11 -6.12 -0.40
CA HIS A 119 -10.05 -6.75 0.92
C HIS A 119 -10.87 -5.96 1.94
N ALA A 120 -10.72 -4.64 1.95
CA ALA A 120 -11.47 -3.75 2.83
C ALA A 120 -12.98 -3.80 2.54
N ALA A 121 -13.41 -3.83 1.27
CA ALA A 121 -14.83 -3.91 0.93
C ALA A 121 -15.51 -5.20 1.41
N GLU A 122 -14.84 -6.35 1.24
CA GLU A 122 -15.34 -7.64 1.76
C GLU A 122 -15.29 -7.69 3.29
N GLY A 123 -14.20 -7.18 3.89
CA GLY A 123 -14.03 -7.10 5.35
C GLY A 123 -15.10 -6.22 6.00
N MET A 124 -15.41 -5.07 5.39
CA MET A 124 -16.43 -4.15 5.88
C MET A 124 -17.82 -4.80 5.89
N ALA A 125 -18.16 -5.60 4.88
CA ALA A 125 -19.43 -6.32 4.88
C ALA A 125 -19.56 -7.29 6.07
N ILE A 126 -18.45 -7.90 6.50
CA ILE A 126 -18.43 -8.76 7.69
C ILE A 126 -18.57 -7.93 8.96
N VAL A 127 -17.78 -6.86 9.09
CA VAL A 127 -17.84 -5.96 10.26
C VAL A 127 -19.25 -5.41 10.41
N TRP A 128 -19.86 -4.97 9.31
CA TRP A 128 -21.22 -4.45 9.29
C TRP A 128 -22.23 -5.48 9.81
N ASN A 129 -22.24 -6.67 9.19
CA ASN A 129 -23.21 -7.70 9.55
C ASN A 129 -23.03 -8.26 10.97
N THR A 130 -21.81 -8.20 11.51
CA THR A 130 -21.50 -8.72 12.84
C THR A 130 -21.81 -7.69 13.93
N TRP A 131 -21.44 -6.42 13.72
CA TRP A 131 -21.39 -5.42 14.79
C TRP A 131 -22.33 -4.23 14.58
N LEU A 132 -22.55 -3.82 13.33
CA LEU A 132 -23.32 -2.61 13.03
C LEU A 132 -24.78 -2.89 12.72
N ARG A 133 -25.08 -4.07 12.16
CA ARG A 133 -26.43 -4.46 11.76
C ARG A 133 -27.49 -4.32 12.86
N PRO A 134 -27.22 -4.71 14.13
CA PRO A 134 -28.21 -4.54 15.20
C PRO A 134 -28.59 -3.08 15.47
N ARG A 135 -27.69 -2.13 15.20
CA ARG A 135 -27.89 -0.70 15.49
C ARG A 135 -28.30 0.13 14.28
N LEU A 136 -27.76 -0.21 13.10
CA LEU A 136 -27.87 0.58 11.87
C LEU A 136 -28.71 -0.11 10.79
N GLY A 137 -29.18 -1.34 11.03
CA GLY A 137 -29.93 -2.12 10.05
C GLY A 137 -29.05 -2.80 8.99
N GLY A 138 -29.68 -3.32 7.93
CA GLY A 138 -28.99 -3.99 6.84
C GLY A 138 -27.98 -3.07 6.15
N MET A 139 -26.86 -3.63 5.67
CA MET A 139 -25.84 -2.83 4.98
C MET A 139 -26.44 -2.19 3.73
N PRO A 140 -26.31 -0.87 3.54
CA PRO A 140 -26.77 -0.23 2.33
C PRO A 140 -25.95 -0.69 1.13
N GLY A 141 -26.62 -0.90 0.00
CA GLY A 141 -26.00 -1.24 -1.27
C GLY A 141 -25.74 -2.72 -1.51
N THR A 142 -25.58 -3.07 -2.79
CA THR A 142 -25.32 -4.44 -3.25
C THR A 142 -23.83 -4.76 -3.23
N LYS A 143 -23.47 -6.05 -3.41
CA LYS A 143 -22.07 -6.45 -3.62
C LYS A 143 -21.44 -5.69 -4.78
N ARG A 144 -22.17 -5.53 -5.88
CA ARG A 144 -21.74 -4.76 -7.06
C ARG A 144 -21.45 -3.31 -6.69
N SER A 145 -22.34 -2.66 -5.93
CA SER A 145 -22.13 -1.28 -5.47
C SER A 145 -20.87 -1.16 -4.62
N ARG A 146 -20.59 -2.11 -3.71
CA ARG A 146 -19.36 -2.10 -2.91
C ARG A 146 -18.11 -2.25 -3.76
N THR A 147 -18.12 -3.14 -4.74
CA THR A 147 -17.02 -3.28 -5.70
C THR A 147 -16.80 -1.99 -6.49
N THR A 148 -17.88 -1.36 -6.99
CA THR A 148 -17.80 -0.07 -7.67
C THR A 148 -17.19 1.00 -6.77
N TRP A 149 -17.57 1.05 -5.49
CA TRP A 149 -16.99 1.99 -4.53
C TRP A 149 -15.52 1.72 -4.24
N ALA A 150 -15.10 0.45 -4.10
CA ALA A 150 -13.70 0.10 -3.92
C ALA A 150 -12.84 0.58 -5.10
N LEU A 151 -13.35 0.45 -6.32
CA LEU A 151 -12.67 0.95 -7.52
C LEU A 151 -12.69 2.49 -7.57
N ALA A 152 -13.85 3.10 -7.42
CA ALA A 152 -14.04 4.53 -7.62
C ALA A 152 -13.36 5.39 -6.54
N ALA A 153 -13.44 4.97 -5.27
CA ALA A 153 -12.86 5.71 -4.15
C ALA A 153 -11.46 5.23 -3.76
N GLY A 154 -11.10 3.99 -4.09
CA GLY A 154 -9.78 3.42 -3.78
C GLY A 154 -8.80 3.52 -4.94
N VAL A 155 -9.14 2.89 -6.07
CA VAL A 155 -8.20 2.66 -7.18
C VAL A 155 -8.07 3.86 -8.10
N LEU A 156 -9.19 4.47 -8.52
CA LEU A 156 -9.17 5.56 -9.49
C LEU A 156 -8.39 6.80 -9.03
N PRO A 157 -8.48 7.27 -7.77
CA PRO A 157 -7.69 8.43 -7.34
C PRO A 157 -6.19 8.15 -7.38
N VAL A 158 -5.76 6.94 -6.98
CA VAL A 158 -4.36 6.53 -7.07
C VAL A 158 -3.91 6.45 -8.52
N ALA A 159 -4.71 5.85 -9.41
CA ALA A 159 -4.39 5.77 -10.84
C ALA A 159 -4.27 7.15 -11.48
N ALA A 160 -5.17 8.07 -11.16
CA ALA A 160 -5.10 9.45 -11.64
C ALA A 160 -3.84 10.16 -11.13
N GLY A 161 -3.49 9.98 -9.85
CA GLY A 161 -2.25 10.53 -9.28
C GLY A 161 -0.99 9.99 -9.96
N LEU A 162 -0.91 8.67 -10.18
CA LEU A 162 0.19 8.04 -10.92
C LEU A 162 0.28 8.56 -12.36
N LEU A 163 -0.86 8.74 -13.04
CA LEU A 163 -0.89 9.28 -14.40
C LEU A 163 -0.35 10.70 -14.45
N SER A 164 -0.72 11.53 -13.46
CA SER A 164 -0.20 12.90 -13.33
C SER A 164 1.32 12.87 -13.14
N MET A 165 1.81 12.13 -12.15
CA MET A 165 3.25 12.03 -11.84
C MET A 165 4.06 11.46 -13.02
N TRP A 166 3.54 10.45 -13.71
CA TRP A 166 4.24 9.83 -14.83
C TRP A 166 4.48 10.81 -15.99
N LYS A 167 3.56 11.76 -16.21
CA LYS A 167 3.68 12.78 -17.27
C LYS A 167 4.60 13.95 -16.90
N GLU A 168 4.93 14.12 -15.62
CA GLU A 168 5.83 15.18 -15.18
C GLU A 168 7.30 14.82 -15.48
N PRO A 169 8.13 15.75 -15.96
CA PRO A 169 9.55 15.48 -16.17
C PRO A 169 10.25 15.21 -14.83
N LEU A 170 11.29 14.38 -14.85
CA LEU A 170 12.13 14.14 -13.68
C LEU A 170 12.95 15.38 -13.36
N MET A 171 12.90 15.79 -12.10
CA MET A 171 13.63 16.96 -11.59
C MET A 171 14.70 16.52 -10.60
N ILE A 172 15.56 15.58 -11.02
CA ILE A 172 16.60 14.98 -10.18
C ILE A 172 17.99 15.12 -10.80
N PHE A 173 19.01 15.20 -9.96
CA PHE A 173 20.39 15.11 -10.40
C PHE A 173 20.74 13.67 -10.77
N ALA A 174 21.72 13.50 -11.66
CA ALA A 174 22.19 12.18 -12.07
C ALA A 174 22.65 11.30 -10.87
N SER A 175 23.31 11.91 -9.89
CA SER A 175 23.73 11.22 -8.66
C SER A 175 22.56 10.71 -7.81
N HIS A 176 21.40 11.40 -7.83
CA HIS A 176 20.18 10.89 -7.20
C HIS A 176 19.56 9.75 -8.00
N ALA A 177 19.57 9.83 -9.33
CA ALA A 177 19.07 8.76 -10.18
C ALA A 177 19.83 7.43 -9.95
N ASP A 178 21.16 7.47 -9.82
CA ASP A 178 21.97 6.28 -9.51
C ASP A 178 21.61 5.67 -8.15
N ARG A 179 21.36 6.52 -7.15
CA ARG A 179 20.94 6.09 -5.80
C ARG A 179 19.55 5.48 -5.81
N PHE A 180 18.62 6.08 -6.54
CA PHE A 180 17.27 5.56 -6.71
C PHE A 180 17.31 4.19 -7.39
N LYS A 181 18.07 4.08 -8.48
CA LYS A 181 18.31 2.82 -9.19
C LYS A 181 18.86 1.74 -8.27
N ALA A 182 19.87 2.07 -7.46
CA ALA A 182 20.45 1.14 -6.51
C ALA A 182 19.43 0.66 -5.47
N ALA A 183 18.59 1.56 -4.94
CA ALA A 183 17.53 1.20 -3.98
C ALA A 183 16.46 0.28 -4.62
N PHE A 184 15.96 0.62 -5.81
CA PHE A 184 14.96 -0.19 -6.51
C PHE A 184 15.51 -1.58 -6.88
N SER A 185 16.77 -1.67 -7.29
CA SER A 185 17.41 -2.93 -7.70
C SER A 185 17.53 -3.96 -6.57
N LYS A 186 17.36 -3.56 -5.31
CA LYS A 186 17.28 -4.50 -4.17
C LYS A 186 15.97 -5.28 -4.13
N ASN A 187 14.93 -4.81 -4.81
CA ASN A 187 13.66 -5.51 -4.91
C ASN A 187 13.61 -6.28 -6.25
N PRO A 188 13.36 -7.60 -6.24
CA PRO A 188 13.33 -8.42 -7.45
C PRO A 188 12.24 -8.02 -8.46
N LEU A 189 11.31 -7.13 -8.09
CA LEU A 189 10.37 -6.55 -9.03
C LEU A 189 11.05 -5.61 -10.05
N TYR A 190 12.17 -4.99 -9.69
CA TYR A 190 12.85 -3.96 -10.49
C TYR A 190 14.25 -4.44 -10.91
N TRP A 191 14.30 -5.20 -12.00
CA TRP A 191 15.52 -5.74 -12.61
C TRP A 191 15.73 -5.22 -14.05
N TYR A 192 16.88 -5.46 -14.67
CA TYR A 192 17.14 -5.15 -16.08
C TYR A 192 17.15 -6.40 -16.94
#